data_AF-A0A8D8H402-F1
#
_entry.id   AF-A0A8D8H402-F1
#
_cell.length_a   1.000
_cell.length_b   1.000
_cell.length_c   1.000
_cell.angle_alpha   90.00
_cell.angle_beta   90.00
_cell.angle_gamma   90.00
#
_symmetry.space_group_name_H-M   'P 1'
#
loop_
_entity.id
_entity.type
_entity.pdbx_description
1 polymer ?
#
loop_
_entity_poly.entity_id
_entity_poly.type
_entity_poly.pdbx_seq_one_letter_code
_entity_poly.pdbx_strand_id
1 'polypeptide(L)'
;GWDRLPNRAFPLIFHPVVGEIKQDENSSSMYNEQEAEQVLSYVDTIMNDGICGKKLEQTAIGIITPYARQVRYLKDLLNMRGWKDIEVGSTEQYQGREKPIMLMSTVRTGSKSVGFLADTKRLNVSLTRAQALMIVVGDPGTLERIDHWRSFIRYCRENGAVVESSVKLLEGPSTSRKYNKKKPQKPEQTRSGPEQESLDSIEEMNMMLRFLGIHRDCLDSDLD
;
A
#
# COMPACT_ATOMS: atom_id res chain seq x y z
N GLY A 1 -12.38 10.36 13.62
CA GLY A 1 -11.20 9.55 13.24
C GLY A 1 -11.48 8.09 13.53
N TRP A 2 -11.31 7.21 12.55
CA TRP A 2 -11.56 5.77 12.68
C TRP A 2 -10.68 5.14 13.77
N ASP A 3 -11.25 4.30 14.63
CA ASP A 3 -10.57 3.70 15.77
C ASP A 3 -9.53 2.65 15.38
N ARG A 4 -9.63 2.10 14.17
CA ARG A 4 -8.67 1.13 13.60
C ARG A 4 -7.41 1.76 13.00
N LEU A 5 -7.32 3.08 12.92
CA LEU A 5 -6.11 3.76 12.45
C LEU A 5 -5.00 3.70 13.51
N PRO A 6 -3.78 3.27 13.14
CA PRO A 6 -2.61 3.37 14.03
C PRO A 6 -2.34 4.83 14.45
N ASN A 7 -2.53 5.77 13.53
CA ASN A 7 -2.54 7.20 13.81
C ASN A 7 -3.85 7.83 13.30
N ARG A 8 -4.69 8.32 14.22
CA ARG A 8 -6.02 8.88 13.91
C ARG A 8 -6.00 10.10 13.00
N ALA A 9 -4.87 10.80 12.88
CA ALA A 9 -4.70 11.96 12.02
C ALA A 9 -4.12 11.61 10.64
N PHE A 10 -3.91 10.33 10.36
CA PHE A 10 -3.20 9.90 9.17
C PHE A 10 -3.91 8.72 8.50
N PRO A 11 -4.72 8.98 7.46
CA PRO A 11 -5.60 7.99 6.83
C PRO A 11 -4.87 7.09 5.81
N LEU A 12 -3.71 6.59 6.22
CA LEU A 12 -2.94 5.58 5.53
C LEU A 12 -2.60 4.50 6.56
N ILE A 13 -2.75 3.24 6.17
CA ILE A 13 -2.34 2.09 6.97
C ILE A 13 -1.39 1.26 6.13
N PHE A 14 -0.23 0.91 6.69
CA PHE A 14 0.56 -0.22 6.23
C PHE A 14 0.43 -1.36 7.24
N HIS A 15 -0.18 -2.46 6.83
CA HIS A 15 -0.35 -3.67 7.63
C HIS A 15 0.70 -4.72 7.22
N PRO A 16 1.74 -4.96 8.03
CA PRO A 16 2.77 -5.94 7.72
C PRO A 16 2.22 -7.37 7.86
N VAL A 17 2.26 -8.13 6.76
CA VAL A 17 1.86 -9.55 6.73
C VAL A 17 2.98 -10.37 6.12
N VAL A 18 3.47 -11.36 6.85
CA VAL A 18 4.43 -12.36 6.34
C VAL A 18 3.65 -13.64 6.10
N GLY A 19 3.32 -13.92 4.84
CA GLY A 19 2.55 -15.09 4.42
C GLY A 19 3.33 -16.04 3.52
N GLU A 20 2.63 -17.02 2.96
CA GLU A 20 3.20 -17.94 1.98
C GLU A 20 2.64 -17.63 0.59
N ILE A 21 3.52 -17.56 -0.41
CA ILE A 21 3.10 -17.44 -1.80
C ILE A 21 2.64 -18.82 -2.28
N LYS A 22 1.40 -18.91 -2.74
CA LYS A 22 0.87 -20.08 -3.45
C LYS A 22 0.77 -19.80 -4.94
N GLN A 23 0.94 -20.85 -5.74
CA GLN A 23 0.88 -20.80 -7.20
C GLN A 23 0.20 -22.09 -7.70
N ASP A 24 -0.71 -21.97 -8.67
CA ASP A 24 -1.35 -23.15 -9.28
C ASP A 24 -0.39 -23.84 -10.26
N GLU A 25 -0.47 -25.16 -10.40
CA GLU A 25 0.39 -25.96 -11.30
C GLU A 25 0.32 -25.50 -12.77
N ASN A 26 -0.82 -24.96 -13.20
CA ASN A 26 -1.08 -24.53 -14.58
C ASN A 26 -1.04 -23.00 -14.79
N SER A 27 -0.64 -22.22 -13.78
CA SER A 27 -0.57 -20.76 -13.87
C SER A 27 0.73 -20.21 -13.32
N SER A 28 1.29 -19.21 -13.98
CA SER A 28 2.40 -18.42 -13.43
C SER A 28 1.96 -17.35 -12.42
N SER A 29 0.64 -17.21 -12.19
CA SER A 29 0.08 -16.21 -11.29
C SER A 29 0.01 -16.72 -9.85
N MET A 30 0.34 -15.83 -8.91
CA MET A 30 0.51 -16.12 -7.50
C MET A 30 -0.62 -15.51 -6.67
N TYR A 31 -0.86 -16.08 -5.49
CA TYR A 31 -1.75 -15.52 -4.49
C TYR A 31 -1.18 -15.75 -3.09
N ASN A 32 -1.64 -14.95 -2.14
CA ASN A 32 -1.23 -15.00 -0.74
C ASN A 32 -2.49 -14.96 0.11
N GLU A 33 -2.78 -16.09 0.75
CA GLU A 33 -4.01 -16.27 1.54
C GLU A 33 -4.01 -15.37 2.77
N GLN A 34 -2.87 -15.25 3.46
CA GLN A 34 -2.78 -14.44 4.68
C GLN A 34 -3.01 -12.95 4.38
N GLU A 35 -2.46 -12.45 3.28
CA GLU A 35 -2.77 -11.08 2.85
C GLU A 35 -4.25 -10.92 2.48
N ALA A 36 -4.83 -11.89 1.79
CA ALA A 36 -6.23 -11.84 1.37
C ALA A 36 -7.21 -11.89 2.57
N GLU A 37 -6.91 -12.71 3.57
CA GLU A 37 -7.66 -12.76 4.84
C GLU A 37 -7.58 -11.43 5.59
N GLN A 38 -6.40 -10.81 5.61
CA GLN A 38 -6.23 -9.51 6.25
C GLN A 38 -6.98 -8.40 5.51
N VAL A 39 -6.98 -8.40 4.18
CA VAL A 39 -7.81 -7.51 3.36
C VAL A 39 -9.30 -7.73 3.67
N LEU A 40 -9.76 -8.98 3.72
CA LEU A 40 -11.14 -9.32 4.01
C LEU A 40 -11.56 -8.86 5.42
N SER A 41 -10.68 -9.00 6.41
CA SER A 41 -10.93 -8.53 7.77
C SER A 41 -11.16 -7.01 7.83
N TYR A 42 -10.40 -6.22 7.05
CA TYR A 42 -10.65 -4.78 6.94
C TYR A 42 -11.99 -4.49 6.25
N VAL A 43 -12.28 -5.18 5.16
CA VAL A 43 -13.56 -5.04 4.45
C VAL A 43 -14.73 -5.34 5.39
N ASP A 44 -14.69 -6.47 6.11
CA ASP A 44 -15.75 -6.84 7.06
C ASP A 44 -15.91 -5.77 8.14
N THR A 45 -14.80 -5.26 8.70
CA THR A 45 -14.85 -4.22 9.73
C THR A 45 -15.50 -2.95 9.17
N ILE A 46 -15.11 -2.50 7.99
CA ILE A 46 -15.66 -1.28 7.37
C ILE A 46 -17.15 -1.46 7.04
N MET A 47 -17.54 -2.61 6.49
CA MET A 47 -18.94 -2.86 6.13
C MET A 47 -19.83 -3.06 7.37
N ASN A 48 -19.35 -3.77 8.39
CA ASN A 48 -20.13 -4.10 9.58
C ASN A 48 -20.13 -3.01 10.65
N ASP A 49 -19.03 -2.29 10.84
CA ASP A 49 -18.90 -1.29 11.90
C ASP A 49 -19.01 0.13 11.35
N GLY A 50 -18.76 0.31 10.05
CA GLY A 50 -18.67 1.62 9.43
C GLY A 50 -17.34 2.33 9.76
N ILE A 51 -17.24 3.58 9.32
CA ILE A 51 -16.14 4.47 9.68
C ILE A 51 -16.73 5.72 10.34
N CYS A 52 -16.22 6.06 11.53
CA CYS A 52 -16.68 7.24 12.30
C CYS A 52 -18.20 7.29 12.52
N GLY A 53 -18.85 6.12 12.68
CA GLY A 53 -20.30 6.01 12.86
C GLY A 53 -21.13 6.14 11.57
N LYS A 54 -20.48 6.30 10.40
CA LYS A 54 -21.13 6.28 9.09
C LYS A 54 -21.06 4.89 8.48
N LYS A 55 -22.21 4.40 8.01
CA LYS A 55 -22.30 3.19 7.17
C LYS A 55 -21.95 3.56 5.74
N LEU A 56 -21.21 2.68 5.08
CA LEU A 56 -20.70 2.88 3.73
C LEU A 56 -21.34 1.88 2.77
N GLU A 57 -21.55 2.33 1.54
CA GLU A 57 -21.92 1.45 0.44
C GLU A 57 -20.71 0.60 0.01
N GLN A 58 -20.95 -0.64 -0.44
CA GLN A 58 -19.89 -1.52 -0.94
C GLN A 58 -19.08 -0.86 -2.08
N THR A 59 -19.76 -0.06 -2.89
CA THR A 59 -19.17 0.66 -4.03
C THR A 59 -18.17 1.75 -3.62
N ALA A 60 -18.14 2.14 -2.33
CA ALA A 60 -17.14 3.05 -1.77
C ALA A 60 -15.78 2.39 -1.56
N ILE A 61 -15.70 1.05 -1.66
CA ILE A 61 -14.48 0.28 -1.47
C ILE A 61 -13.96 -0.22 -2.82
N GLY A 62 -12.66 -0.07 -3.05
CA GLY A 62 -11.93 -0.72 -4.13
C GLY A 62 -10.73 -1.50 -3.62
N ILE A 63 -10.41 -2.61 -4.28
CA ILE A 63 -9.27 -3.46 -3.92
C ILE A 63 -8.36 -3.64 -5.14
N ILE A 64 -7.09 -3.27 -5.00
CA ILE A 64 -6.07 -3.43 -6.03
C ILE A 64 -5.07 -4.51 -5.64
N THR A 65 -4.74 -5.38 -6.59
CA THR A 65 -3.62 -6.31 -6.43
C THR A 65 -2.97 -6.63 -7.78
N PRO A 66 -1.62 -6.69 -7.88
CA PRO A 66 -0.94 -6.86 -9.16
C PRO A 66 -1.09 -8.26 -9.79
N TYR A 67 -1.68 -9.23 -9.07
CA TYR A 67 -1.76 -10.61 -9.51
C TYR A 67 -3.20 -11.06 -9.80
N ALA A 68 -3.46 -11.49 -11.03
CA ALA A 68 -4.79 -11.95 -11.46
C ALA A 68 -5.35 -13.11 -10.61
N ARG A 69 -4.47 -14.00 -10.10
CA ARG A 69 -4.91 -15.07 -9.20
C ARG A 69 -5.38 -14.54 -7.85
N GLN A 70 -4.68 -13.56 -7.26
CA GLN A 70 -5.12 -12.85 -6.06
C GLN A 70 -6.44 -12.09 -6.30
N VAL A 71 -6.62 -11.45 -7.47
CA VAL A 71 -7.90 -10.81 -7.84
C VAL A 71 -9.05 -11.82 -7.78
N ARG A 72 -8.89 -12.98 -8.42
CA ARG A 72 -9.93 -14.03 -8.42
C ARG A 72 -10.19 -14.54 -7.00
N TYR A 73 -9.14 -14.82 -6.25
CA TYR A 73 -9.25 -15.32 -4.88
C TYR A 73 -10.00 -14.35 -3.96
N LEU A 74 -9.67 -13.07 -4.02
CA LEU A 74 -10.37 -12.02 -3.26
C LEU A 74 -11.84 -11.89 -3.69
N LYS A 75 -12.15 -11.93 -4.99
CA LYS A 75 -13.55 -11.93 -5.46
C LYS A 75 -14.35 -13.10 -4.92
N ASP A 76 -13.76 -14.30 -4.91
CA ASP A 76 -14.41 -15.50 -4.37
C ASP A 76 -14.69 -15.34 -2.86
N LEU A 77 -13.71 -14.84 -2.09
CA LEU A 77 -13.87 -14.55 -0.65
C LEU A 77 -14.96 -13.51 -0.38
N LEU A 78 -14.96 -12.39 -1.10
CA LEU A 78 -15.97 -11.33 -0.94
C LEU A 78 -17.37 -11.84 -1.27
N ASN A 79 -17.51 -12.62 -2.35
CA ASN A 79 -18.78 -13.24 -2.73
C ASN A 79 -19.32 -14.15 -1.63
N MET A 80 -18.46 -14.94 -0.99
CA MET A 80 -18.85 -15.80 0.14
C MET A 80 -19.30 -15.02 1.37
N ARG A 81 -18.78 -13.80 1.58
CA ARG A 81 -19.22 -12.89 2.65
C ARG A 81 -20.43 -12.03 2.29
N GLY A 82 -20.87 -12.03 1.04
CA GLY A 82 -21.99 -11.22 0.56
C GLY A 82 -21.60 -9.82 0.06
N TRP A 83 -20.31 -9.52 -0.05
CA TRP A 83 -19.76 -8.23 -0.48
C TRP A 83 -19.54 -8.17 -2.01
N LYS A 84 -20.60 -8.37 -2.78
CA LYS A 84 -20.53 -8.59 -4.25
C LYS A 84 -20.24 -7.34 -5.08
N ASP A 85 -20.54 -6.15 -4.54
CA ASP A 85 -20.43 -4.87 -5.25
C ASP A 85 -19.09 -4.16 -4.99
N ILE A 86 -18.21 -4.78 -4.20
CA ILE A 86 -16.83 -4.32 -4.01
C ILE A 86 -16.01 -4.66 -5.25
N GLU A 87 -15.43 -3.64 -5.86
CA GLU A 87 -14.62 -3.80 -7.06
C GLU A 87 -13.21 -4.33 -6.68
N VAL A 88 -12.72 -5.30 -7.46
CA VAL A 88 -11.39 -5.90 -7.29
C VAL A 88 -10.73 -6.04 -8.66
N GLY A 89 -9.48 -5.58 -8.78
CA GLY A 89 -8.77 -5.59 -10.05
C GLY A 89 -7.27 -5.36 -9.92
N SER A 90 -6.55 -5.50 -11.04
CA SER A 90 -5.15 -5.08 -11.12
C SER A 90 -5.02 -3.58 -11.30
N THR A 91 -3.80 -3.04 -11.10
CA THR A 91 -3.51 -1.62 -11.31
C THR A 91 -3.90 -1.15 -12.71
N GLU A 92 -3.72 -1.99 -13.75
CA GLU A 92 -4.11 -1.67 -15.12
C GLU A 92 -5.64 -1.65 -15.31
N GLN A 93 -6.36 -2.54 -14.62
CA GLN A 93 -7.81 -2.64 -14.71
C GLN A 93 -8.51 -1.49 -13.98
N TYR A 94 -7.81 -0.82 -13.05
CA TYR A 94 -8.31 0.27 -12.22
C TYR A 94 -8.04 1.67 -12.78
N GLN A 95 -7.55 1.79 -14.01
CA GLN A 95 -7.14 3.08 -14.57
C GLN A 95 -8.34 4.04 -14.70
N GLY A 96 -8.32 5.13 -13.93
CA GLY A 96 -9.34 6.18 -13.94
C GLY A 96 -10.52 5.97 -12.99
N ARG A 97 -10.45 5.02 -12.05
CA ARG A 97 -11.48 4.79 -11.04
C ARG A 97 -10.93 5.05 -9.64
N GLU A 98 -11.37 6.14 -9.03
CA GLU A 98 -11.06 6.49 -7.64
C GLU A 98 -12.19 6.02 -6.73
N LYS A 99 -11.85 5.71 -5.48
CA LYS A 99 -12.80 5.31 -4.45
C LYS A 99 -12.49 6.04 -3.14
N PRO A 100 -13.50 6.30 -2.30
CA PRO A 100 -13.29 6.75 -0.93
C PRO A 100 -12.26 5.89 -0.19
N ILE A 101 -12.38 4.57 -0.30
CA ILE A 101 -11.51 3.63 0.39
C ILE A 101 -10.84 2.69 -0.61
N MET A 102 -9.52 2.64 -0.59
CA MET A 102 -8.74 1.69 -1.36
C MET A 102 -7.94 0.75 -0.45
N LEU A 103 -7.98 -0.54 -0.77
CA LEU A 103 -7.11 -1.55 -0.18
C LEU A 103 -6.15 -2.10 -1.24
N MET A 104 -4.92 -2.41 -0.85
CA MET A 104 -3.92 -3.01 -1.72
C MET A 104 -3.30 -4.25 -1.07
N SER A 105 -3.28 -5.37 -1.79
CA SER A 105 -2.49 -6.56 -1.44
C SER A 105 -1.31 -6.70 -2.40
N THR A 106 -0.10 -6.78 -1.84
CA THR A 106 1.16 -6.86 -2.60
C THR A 106 1.55 -8.29 -2.98
N VAL A 107 1.01 -9.30 -2.29
CA VAL A 107 1.13 -10.75 -2.47
C VAL A 107 2.53 -11.32 -2.18
N ARG A 108 3.61 -10.60 -2.51
CA ARG A 108 4.96 -11.16 -2.51
C ARG A 108 5.57 -11.23 -1.11
N THR A 109 5.98 -12.44 -0.72
CA THR A 109 6.77 -12.73 0.47
C THR A 109 8.04 -13.55 0.11
N GLY A 110 9.16 -13.26 0.76
CA GLY A 110 10.43 -14.01 0.66
C GLY A 110 11.13 -14.02 -0.71
N SER A 111 10.68 -13.24 -1.70
CA SER A 111 11.19 -13.34 -3.08
C SER A 111 12.37 -12.41 -3.37
N LYS A 112 13.33 -12.89 -4.18
CA LYS A 112 14.43 -12.07 -4.73
C LYS A 112 13.98 -11.17 -5.90
N SER A 113 12.94 -11.58 -6.63
CA SER A 113 12.35 -10.80 -7.72
C SER A 113 10.91 -10.45 -7.38
N VAL A 114 10.59 -9.18 -7.43
CA VAL A 114 9.28 -8.64 -7.01
C VAL A 114 8.35 -8.36 -8.18
N GLY A 115 8.83 -8.57 -9.42
CA GLY A 115 8.07 -8.42 -10.66
C GLY A 115 7.36 -7.07 -10.74
N PHE A 116 6.03 -7.12 -10.85
CA PHE A 116 5.14 -5.96 -10.97
C PHE A 116 5.29 -4.88 -9.90
N LEU A 117 5.78 -5.23 -8.70
CA LEU A 117 5.99 -4.27 -7.61
C LEU A 117 7.20 -3.35 -7.84
N ALA A 118 8.08 -3.67 -8.81
CA ALA A 118 9.25 -2.86 -9.15
C ALA A 118 8.91 -1.58 -9.93
N ASP A 119 7.70 -1.47 -10.47
CA ASP A 119 7.26 -0.30 -11.24
C ASP A 119 6.71 0.79 -10.31
N THR A 120 7.49 1.85 -10.11
CA THR A 120 7.10 2.97 -9.24
C THR A 120 5.87 3.71 -9.75
N LYS A 121 5.68 3.82 -11.07
CA LYS A 121 4.51 4.51 -11.63
C LYS A 121 3.23 3.77 -11.28
N ARG A 122 3.27 2.44 -11.28
CA ARG A 122 2.13 1.62 -10.83
C ARG A 122 1.81 1.79 -9.36
N LEU A 123 2.83 1.85 -8.50
CA LEU A 123 2.61 2.15 -7.08
C LEU A 123 1.94 3.52 -6.93
N ASN A 124 2.45 4.53 -7.63
CA ASN A 124 1.91 5.89 -7.58
C ASN A 124 0.44 5.94 -8.05
N VAL A 125 0.12 5.28 -9.14
CA VAL A 125 -1.27 5.17 -9.62
C VAL A 125 -2.16 4.50 -8.58
N SER A 126 -1.73 3.37 -8.01
CA SER A 126 -2.49 2.64 -6.99
C SER A 126 -2.73 3.46 -5.73
N LEU A 127 -1.70 4.14 -5.22
CA LEU A 127 -1.80 4.98 -4.03
C LEU A 127 -2.73 6.20 -4.25
N THR A 128 -2.72 6.81 -5.44
CA THR A 128 -3.62 7.96 -5.78
C THR A 128 -5.07 7.59 -6.04
N ARG A 129 -5.44 6.30 -6.07
CA ARG A 129 -6.84 5.93 -6.25
C ARG A 129 -7.69 6.15 -5.00
N ALA A 130 -7.05 6.28 -3.83
CA ALA A 130 -7.73 6.53 -2.55
C ALA A 130 -8.08 7.99 -2.40
N GLN A 131 -9.34 8.29 -2.10
CA GLN A 131 -9.79 9.66 -1.82
C GLN A 131 -9.76 9.97 -0.31
N ALA A 132 -10.14 9.01 0.54
CA ALA A 132 -10.28 9.22 1.97
C ALA A 132 -9.40 8.28 2.82
N LEU A 133 -9.21 7.01 2.41
CA LEU A 133 -8.43 6.02 3.16
C LEU A 133 -7.68 5.07 2.24
N MET A 134 -6.39 4.89 2.50
CA MET A 134 -5.56 3.87 1.85
C MET A 134 -5.08 2.83 2.86
N ILE A 135 -5.29 1.54 2.56
CA ILE A 135 -4.80 0.42 3.37
C ILE A 135 -3.90 -0.46 2.48
N VAL A 136 -2.64 -0.63 2.86
CA VAL A 136 -1.70 -1.48 2.14
C VAL A 136 -1.32 -2.67 3.02
N VAL A 137 -1.51 -3.87 2.50
CA VAL A 137 -1.17 -5.15 3.14
C VAL A 137 -0.02 -5.80 2.39
N GLY A 138 1.06 -6.16 3.09
CA GLY A 138 2.21 -6.80 2.45
C GLY A 138 3.38 -7.14 3.36
N ASP A 139 4.33 -7.91 2.84
CA ASP A 139 5.55 -8.30 3.56
C ASP A 139 6.60 -7.19 3.53
N PRO A 140 6.88 -6.49 4.65
CA PRO A 140 7.90 -5.46 4.69
C PRO A 140 9.29 -5.99 4.32
N GLY A 141 9.64 -7.23 4.69
CA GLY A 141 10.96 -7.81 4.43
C GLY A 141 11.24 -8.05 2.94
N THR A 142 10.19 -8.22 2.13
CA THR A 142 10.27 -8.28 0.67
C THR A 142 10.24 -6.88 0.06
N LEU A 143 9.30 -6.04 0.49
CA LEU A 143 9.05 -4.73 -0.09
C LEU A 143 10.21 -3.74 0.15
N GLU A 144 10.83 -3.75 1.32
CA GLU A 144 11.95 -2.84 1.66
C GLU A 144 13.22 -3.09 0.86
N ARG A 145 13.30 -4.18 0.09
CA ARG A 145 14.39 -4.42 -0.85
C ARG A 145 14.28 -3.54 -2.09
N ILE A 146 13.12 -2.92 -2.32
CA ILE A 146 12.84 -2.04 -3.45
C ILE A 146 12.80 -0.59 -2.95
N ASP A 147 13.49 0.33 -3.63
CA ASP A 147 13.77 1.66 -3.07
C ASP A 147 12.53 2.54 -2.85
N HIS A 148 11.57 2.53 -3.77
CA HIS A 148 10.31 3.28 -3.61
C HIS A 148 9.44 2.69 -2.51
N TRP A 149 9.32 1.36 -2.42
CA TRP A 149 8.60 0.70 -1.34
C TRP A 149 9.25 0.92 0.03
N ARG A 150 10.59 0.87 0.12
CA ARG A 150 11.33 1.21 1.34
C ARG A 150 11.02 2.65 1.76
N SER A 151 10.98 3.57 0.81
CA SER A 151 10.65 4.97 1.08
C SER A 151 9.19 5.14 1.52
N PHE A 152 8.24 4.42 0.92
CA PHE A 152 6.84 4.38 1.31
C PHE A 152 6.66 3.84 2.74
N ILE A 153 7.28 2.70 3.06
CA ILE A 153 7.20 2.09 4.40
C ILE A 153 7.86 3.00 5.45
N ARG A 154 8.99 3.63 5.13
CA ARG A 154 9.61 4.64 6.01
C ARG A 154 8.66 5.80 6.27
N TYR A 155 8.02 6.33 5.23
CA TYR A 155 7.01 7.39 5.37
C TYR A 155 5.84 6.96 6.27
N CYS A 156 5.37 5.72 6.12
CA CYS A 156 4.36 5.17 7.02
C CYS A 156 4.84 5.12 8.48
N ARG A 157 6.07 4.67 8.74
CA ARG A 157 6.64 4.63 10.10
C ARG A 157 6.77 6.02 10.72
N GLU A 158 7.30 6.99 9.97
CA GLU A 158 7.50 8.37 10.42
C GLU A 158 6.17 9.07 10.78
N ASN A 159 5.06 8.64 10.18
CA ASN A 159 3.72 9.15 10.46
C ASN A 159 2.89 8.22 11.39
N GLY A 160 3.49 7.19 11.99
CA GLY A 160 2.77 6.27 12.88
C GLY A 160 1.66 5.49 12.19
N ALA A 161 1.81 5.20 10.90
CA ALA A 161 0.82 4.59 10.01
C ALA A 161 1.00 3.07 9.85
N VAL A 162 1.97 2.47 10.54
CA VAL A 162 2.25 1.03 10.47
C VAL A 162 1.52 0.34 11.62
N VAL A 163 0.78 -0.73 11.32
CA VAL A 163 0.18 -1.57 12.35
C VAL A 163 1.28 -2.32 13.08
N GLU A 164 1.30 -2.24 14.40
CA GLU A 164 2.15 -3.09 15.23
C GLU A 164 1.62 -4.53 15.17
N SER A 165 2.22 -5.36 14.31
CA SER A 165 1.98 -6.79 14.35
C SER A 165 2.93 -7.45 15.35
N SER A 166 2.52 -8.58 15.94
CA SER A 166 3.34 -9.39 16.84
C SER A 166 4.62 -9.94 16.20
N VAL A 167 4.84 -9.65 14.92
CA VAL A 167 6.06 -9.99 14.18
C VAL A 167 7.14 -9.06 14.67
N LYS A 168 8.13 -9.60 15.39
CA LYS A 168 9.37 -8.88 15.72
C LYS A 168 9.97 -8.33 14.43
N LEU A 169 9.69 -7.07 14.14
CA LEU A 169 10.38 -6.29 13.13
C LEU A 169 11.86 -6.43 13.48
N LEU A 170 12.62 -7.04 12.57
CA LEU A 170 14.06 -7.06 12.66
C LEU A 170 14.50 -5.60 12.53
N GLU A 171 14.65 -4.92 13.67
CA GLU A 171 15.38 -3.67 13.74
C GLU A 171 16.79 -3.96 13.22
N GLY A 172 17.03 -3.64 11.96
CA GLY A 172 18.38 -3.55 11.43
C GLY A 172 19.15 -2.51 12.26
N PRO A 173 20.44 -2.71 12.52
CA PRO A 173 21.21 -1.81 13.36
C PRO A 173 21.16 -0.40 12.78
N SER A 174 20.65 0.53 13.59
CA SER A 174 20.72 1.98 13.39
C SER A 174 22.18 2.40 13.23
N THR A 175 22.71 2.37 12.01
CA THR A 175 23.97 3.05 11.73
C THR A 175 23.67 4.54 11.67
N SER A 176 23.88 5.23 12.79
CA SER A 176 24.01 6.67 12.86
C SER A 176 25.19 7.12 12.00
N ARG A 177 25.00 7.24 10.67
CA ARG A 177 25.92 8.00 9.83
C ARG A 177 25.68 9.47 10.13
N LYS A 178 26.54 10.03 10.98
CA LYS A 178 26.68 11.48 11.18
C LYS A 178 26.75 12.15 9.81
N TYR A 179 25.71 12.89 9.45
CA TYR A 179 25.68 13.71 8.24
C TYR A 179 26.68 14.85 8.43
N ASN A 180 27.90 14.67 7.94
CA ASN A 180 28.92 15.70 7.98
C ASN A 180 28.64 16.68 6.82
N LYS A 181 28.12 17.87 7.14
CA LYS A 181 27.93 18.96 6.16
C LYS A 181 29.29 19.39 5.60
N LYS A 182 29.72 18.79 4.50
CA LYS A 182 30.70 19.40 3.59
C LYS A 182 29.94 19.95 2.38
N LYS A 183 30.06 21.27 2.16
CA LYS A 183 29.54 21.95 0.97
C LYS A 183 30.14 21.30 -0.29
N PRO A 184 29.36 20.94 -1.31
CA PRO A 184 29.91 20.62 -2.61
C PRO A 184 30.21 21.91 -3.38
N GLN A 185 31.47 22.07 -3.80
CA GLN A 185 31.82 22.91 -4.95
C GLN A 185 31.33 22.21 -6.21
N LYS A 186 30.79 22.98 -7.17
CA LYS A 186 30.35 22.46 -8.48
C LYS A 186 31.52 21.81 -9.23
N PRO A 187 31.25 20.72 -9.95
CA PRO A 187 31.65 20.68 -11.34
C PRO A 187 30.49 20.31 -12.29
N GLU A 188 30.76 20.58 -13.55
CA GLU A 188 29.90 20.58 -14.74
C GLU A 188 29.10 19.31 -15.06
N GLN A 189 28.11 19.56 -15.91
CA GLN A 189 27.06 18.69 -16.42
C GLN A 189 27.56 17.40 -17.08
N THR A 190 26.91 16.28 -16.75
CA THR A 190 26.28 15.29 -17.66
C THR A 190 26.04 13.97 -16.90
N ARG A 191 24.83 13.75 -16.36
CA ARG A 191 24.39 12.41 -15.90
C ARG A 191 22.87 12.26 -16.07
N SER A 192 22.46 11.77 -17.24
CA SER A 192 21.18 11.09 -17.43
C SER A 192 21.44 9.59 -17.23
N GLY A 193 21.08 9.05 -16.07
CA GLY A 193 21.28 7.63 -15.74
C GLY A 193 20.28 7.13 -14.68
N PRO A 194 20.24 5.82 -14.41
CA PRO A 194 19.22 5.16 -13.57
C PRO A 194 19.15 5.67 -12.12
N GLU A 195 20.23 6.25 -11.59
CA GLU A 195 20.22 6.91 -10.27
C GLU A 195 19.33 8.15 -10.24
N GLN A 196 19.30 8.94 -11.34
CA GLN A 196 18.46 10.14 -11.43
C GLN A 196 16.97 9.78 -11.52
N GLU A 197 16.63 8.77 -12.34
CA GLU A 197 15.25 8.24 -12.42
C GLU A 197 14.73 7.71 -11.09
N SER A 198 15.61 7.08 -10.29
CA SER A 198 15.25 6.57 -8.95
C SER A 198 14.94 7.70 -7.95
N LEU A 199 15.69 8.81 -8.01
CA LEU A 199 15.49 9.96 -7.16
C LEU A 199 14.24 10.74 -7.56
N ASP A 200 14.04 10.96 -8.85
CA ASP A 200 12.86 11.63 -9.39
C ASP A 200 11.57 10.84 -9.02
N SER A 201 11.62 9.52 -9.11
CA SER A 201 10.51 8.64 -8.71
C SER A 201 10.20 8.71 -7.20
N ILE A 202 11.23 8.86 -6.36
CA ILE A 202 11.07 9.01 -4.91
C ILE A 202 10.52 10.41 -4.57
N GLU A 203 10.97 11.46 -5.25
CA GLU A 203 10.43 12.81 -5.08
C GLU A 203 8.97 12.91 -5.53
N GLU A 204 8.62 12.32 -6.68
CA GLU A 204 7.25 12.19 -7.14
C GLU A 204 6.39 11.44 -6.11
N MET A 205 6.85 10.29 -5.64
CA MET A 205 6.13 9.52 -4.62
C MET A 205 5.99 10.32 -3.32
N ASN A 206 7.03 11.03 -2.86
CA ASN A 206 6.96 11.87 -1.67
C ASN A 206 6.02 13.08 -1.86
N MET A 207 5.98 13.68 -3.05
CA MET A 207 5.02 14.73 -3.39
C MET A 207 3.59 14.17 -3.38
N MET A 208 3.41 12.99 -3.95
CA MET A 208 2.13 12.32 -4.04
C MET A 208 1.64 11.82 -2.67
N LEU A 209 2.55 11.37 -1.80
CA LEU A 209 2.25 10.98 -0.42
C LEU A 209 1.88 12.19 0.45
N ARG A 210 2.40 13.39 0.15
CA ARG A 210 1.94 14.66 0.74
C ARG A 210 0.58 15.08 0.18
N PHE A 211 0.32 14.82 -1.09
CA PHE A 211 -0.97 15.06 -1.73
C PHE A 211 -2.06 14.12 -1.19
N LEU A 212 -1.69 12.86 -0.95
CA LEU A 212 -2.44 11.86 -0.17
C LEU A 212 -2.41 12.13 1.33
N GLY A 213 -1.79 13.22 1.77
CA GLY A 213 -2.12 13.90 3.02
C GLY A 213 -3.50 14.53 2.91
N ILE A 214 -4.48 13.69 2.53
CA ILE A 214 -5.93 13.75 2.75
C ILE A 214 -6.14 14.73 3.89
N HIS A 215 -6.89 15.79 3.60
CA HIS A 215 -7.09 16.95 4.46
C HIS A 215 -6.87 16.57 5.93
N ARG A 216 -5.87 17.18 6.58
CA ARG A 216 -5.52 16.93 8.00
C ARG A 216 -6.75 16.98 8.93
N ASP A 217 -7.85 17.52 8.44
CA ASP A 217 -9.14 17.57 9.06
C ASP A 217 -10.10 16.57 8.39
N CYS A 218 -10.23 15.41 9.04
CA CYS A 218 -11.37 14.48 8.99
C CYS A 218 -11.59 13.64 7.71
N LEU A 219 -11.30 12.34 7.83
CA LEU A 219 -12.02 11.25 7.15
C LEU A 219 -13.54 11.47 7.06
N ASP A 220 -14.13 12.24 7.98
CA ASP A 220 -15.58 12.48 8.03
C ASP A 220 -16.12 13.27 6.83
N SER A 221 -15.33 14.12 6.16
CA SER A 221 -15.80 14.94 5.02
C SER A 221 -15.76 14.24 3.68
N ASP A 222 -14.87 13.25 3.53
CA ASP A 222 -14.56 12.63 2.23
C ASP A 222 -15.25 11.26 2.06
N LEU A 223 -16.12 10.90 3.01
CA LEU A 223 -16.91 9.66 3.04
C LEU A 223 -18.39 9.87 2.64
N ASP A 224 -18.80 11.08 2.29
CA ASP A 224 -20.13 11.44 1.78
C ASP A 224 -20.19 11.39 0.25
#